data_AF-A0A968J050-F1
#
_entry.id   AF-A0A968J050-F1
#
_cell.length_a   1.000
_cell.length_b   1.000
_cell.length_c   1.000
_cell.angle_alpha   90.00
_cell.angle_beta   90.00
_cell.angle_gamma   90.00
#
_symmetry.space_group_name_H-M   'P 1'
#
loop_
_entity.id
_entity.type
_entity.pdbx_description
1 polymer ?
#
loop_
_entity_poly.entity_id
_entity_poly.type
_entity_poly.pdbx_seq_one_letter_code
_entity_poly.pdbx_strand_id
1 'polypeptide(L)' 'MAQMDLFRKLFRQPHSEYLVLLPSLAIVENSAQVARFAEHPEVIALGADVRQAFPELIGLEATLTSIVHRRSLGV' A
#
# COMPACT_ATOMS: atom_id res chain seq x y z
N MET A 1 -25.97 -3.92 -2.57
CA MET A 1 -24.61 -4.46 -2.82
C MET A 1 -23.63 -3.92 -1.77
N ALA A 2 -23.83 -4.23 -0.48
CA ALA A 2 -23.02 -3.67 0.62
C ALA A 2 -22.48 -4.73 1.60
N GLN A 3 -22.79 -6.01 1.36
CA GLN A 3 -22.57 -7.08 2.34
C GLN A 3 -21.16 -7.70 2.25
N MET A 4 -20.41 -7.47 1.16
CA MET A 4 -19.07 -8.07 0.96
C MET A 4 -17.91 -7.26 1.55
N ASP A 5 -18.09 -5.96 1.84
CA ASP A 5 -17.02 -5.13 2.41
C ASP A 5 -16.81 -5.34 3.91
N LEU A 6 -17.86 -5.78 4.62
CA LEU A 6 -17.79 -5.98 6.07
C LEU A 6 -16.86 -7.13 6.44
N PHE A 7 -16.88 -8.22 5.67
CA PHE A 7 -16.04 -9.39 5.92
C PHE A 7 -14.56 -9.09 5.71
N ARG A 8 -14.19 -8.30 4.69
CA ARG A 8 -12.80 -7.89 4.46
C ARG A 8 -12.21 -7.08 5.61
N LYS A 9 -13.03 -6.25 6.27
CA LYS A 9 -12.60 -5.46 7.44
C LYS A 9 -12.35 -6.32 8.67
N LEU A 10 -13.11 -7.42 8.87
CA LEU A 10 -12.94 -8.31 10.03
C LEU A 10 -11.67 -9.18 9.97
N PHE A 11 -11.14 -9.47 8.78
CA PHE A 11 -9.91 -10.26 8.61
C PHE A 11 -8.62 -9.42 8.61
N ARG A 12 -8.69 -8.08 8.84
CA ARG A 12 -7.48 -7.26 9.02
C ARG A 12 -6.82 -7.69 10.34
N GLN A 13 -5.62 -8.25 10.26
CA GLN A 13 -4.80 -8.51 11.44
C GLN A 13 -4.68 -7.20 12.25
N PRO A 14 -5.09 -7.15 13.53
CA PRO A 14 -5.23 -5.91 14.30
C PRO A 14 -3.95 -5.10 14.50
N HIS A 15 -2.80 -5.61 14.07
CA HIS A 15 -1.48 -5.08 14.42
C HIS A 15 -0.57 -4.78 13.23
N SER A 16 -1.06 -4.91 11.99
CA SER A 16 -0.26 -4.56 10.81
C SER A 16 -0.80 -3.30 10.16
N GLU A 17 0.01 -2.24 10.14
CA GLU A 17 -0.26 -1.09 9.28
C GLU A 17 0.15 -1.42 7.85
N TYR A 18 -0.57 -0.86 6.87
CA TYR A 18 -0.36 -1.20 5.47
C TYR A 18 -0.70 -0.06 4.51
N LEU A 19 -0.20 -0.23 3.29
CA LEU A 19 -0.57 0.50 2.08
C LEU A 19 -0.95 -0.50 1.00
N VAL A 20 -2.00 -0.17 0.25
CA VAL A 20 -2.32 -0.82 -1.01
C VAL A 20 -2.08 0.20 -2.11
N LEU A 21 -1.29 -0.21 -3.11
CA LEU A 21 -0.82 0.64 -4.19
C LEU A 21 -1.28 0.11 -5.54
N LEU A 22 -1.48 1.00 -6.50
CA LEU A 22 -1.51 0.65 -7.92
C LEU A 22 -0.09 0.30 -8.42
N PRO A 23 0.05 -0.33 -9.60
CA PRO A 23 1.35 -0.50 -10.25
C PRO A 23 2.12 0.82 -10.47
N SER A 24 1.40 1.95 -10.56
CA SER A 24 1.97 3.29 -10.61
C SER A 24 2.47 3.82 -9.26
N LEU A 25 2.41 3.00 -8.21
CA LEU A 25 2.72 3.34 -6.82
C LEU A 25 1.82 4.42 -6.20
N ALA A 26 0.64 4.65 -6.80
CA ALA A 26 -0.39 5.52 -6.23
C ALA A 26 -1.17 4.79 -5.12
N ILE A 27 -1.40 5.46 -4.00
CA ILE A 27 -2.10 4.89 -2.84
C ILE A 27 -3.59 4.74 -3.15
N VAL A 28 -4.15 3.54 -2.98
CA VAL A 28 -5.59 3.28 -3.12
C VAL A 28 -6.26 2.85 -1.83
N GLU A 29 -5.48 2.37 -0.86
CA GLU A 29 -5.95 2.09 0.49
C GLU A 29 -4.79 2.24 1.48
N ASN A 30 -5.11 2.65 2.70
CA ASN A 30 -4.15 2.67 3.80
C ASN A 30 -4.81 2.24 5.13
N SER A 31 -3.99 1.97 6.13
CA SER A 31 -4.43 1.77 7.50
C SER A 31 -4.35 3.06 8.31
N ALA A 32 -5.08 3.10 9.42
CA ALA A 32 -5.32 4.32 10.19
C ALA A 32 -4.05 4.96 10.76
N GLN A 33 -3.02 4.17 11.09
CA GLN A 33 -1.80 4.68 11.72
C GLN A 33 -0.58 4.52 10.81
N VAL A 34 -0.75 4.30 9.50
CA VAL A 34 0.41 4.13 8.59
C VAL A 34 1.28 5.39 8.54
N ALA A 35 0.69 6.56 8.75
CA ALA A 35 1.39 7.84 8.71
C ALA A 35 2.53 7.97 9.73
N ARG A 36 2.47 7.25 10.85
CA ARG A 36 3.55 7.28 11.85
C ARG A 36 4.88 6.70 11.34
N PHE A 37 4.86 5.99 10.21
CA PHE A 37 6.03 5.37 9.61
C PHE A 37 6.61 6.18 8.44
N ALA A 38 5.91 7.21 7.98
CA ALA A 38 6.37 8.03 6.87
C ALA A 38 7.35 9.11 7.32
N GLU A 39 8.26 9.46 6.42
CA GLU A 39 9.12 10.64 6.57
C GLU A 39 8.28 11.93 6.44
N HIS A 40 7.30 11.91 5.53
CA HIS A 40 6.35 13.00 5.31
C HIS A 40 4.91 12.50 5.53
N PRO A 41 4.40 12.46 6.77
CA PRO A 41 3.06 11.95 7.08
C PRO A 41 1.93 12.75 6.41
N GLU A 42 2.12 14.04 6.20
CA GLU A 42 1.13 14.98 5.65
C GLU A 42 0.77 14.73 4.18
N VAL A 43 1.62 14.02 3.44
CA VAL A 43 1.39 13.74 2.01
C VAL A 43 0.78 12.36 1.77
N ILE A 44 0.42 11.62 2.82
CA ILE A 44 -0.29 10.34 2.70
C ILE A 44 -1.77 10.61 2.40
N ALA A 45 -2.12 10.56 1.13
CA ALA A 45 -3.49 10.68 0.64
C ALA A 45 -3.79 9.63 -0.44
N LEU A 46 -5.06 9.28 -0.59
CA LEU A 46 -5.50 8.44 -1.71
C LEU A 46 -5.19 9.15 -3.04
N GLY A 47 -4.64 8.41 -4.00
CA GLY A 47 -4.17 8.91 -5.28
C GLY A 47 -2.78 9.56 -5.24
N ALA A 48 -2.23 9.86 -4.06
CA ALA A 48 -0.87 10.37 -3.93
C ALA A 48 0.15 9.27 -4.26
N ASP A 49 1.31 9.70 -4.75
CA ASP A 49 2.45 8.82 -4.96
C ASP A 49 3.08 8.47 -3.60
N VAL A 50 3.16 7.17 -3.29
CA VAL A 50 3.69 6.69 -2.00
C VAL A 50 5.11 7.17 -1.73
N ARG A 51 5.90 7.42 -2.78
CA ARG A 51 7.32 7.79 -2.68
C ARG A 51 7.51 9.19 -2.10
N GLN A 52 6.47 10.02 -2.10
CA GLN A 52 6.50 11.33 -1.42
C GLN A 52 6.53 11.17 0.09
N ALA A 53 5.84 10.16 0.64
CA ALA A 53 5.81 9.86 2.06
C ALA A 53 6.91 8.89 2.51
N PHE A 54 7.33 7.99 1.59
CA PHE A 54 8.31 6.92 1.81
C PHE A 54 9.42 6.98 0.75
N PRO A 55 10.37 7.95 0.86
CA PRO A 55 11.40 8.15 -0.16
C PRO A 55 12.36 6.96 -0.30
N GLU A 56 12.42 6.06 0.67
CA GLU A 56 13.17 4.80 0.59
C GLU A 56 12.68 3.85 -0.52
N LEU A 57 11.48 4.08 -1.05
CA LEU A 57 10.92 3.33 -2.18
C LEU A 57 11.42 3.83 -3.54
N ILE A 58 12.07 5.00 -3.60
CA ILE A 58 12.67 5.53 -4.83
C ILE A 58 13.84 4.62 -5.24
N GLY A 59 13.84 4.18 -6.49
CA GLY A 59 14.82 3.22 -7.02
C GLY A 59 14.43 1.75 -6.81
N LEU A 60 13.37 1.47 -6.04
CA LEU A 60 12.85 0.10 -5.85
C LEU A 60 11.70 -0.24 -6.80
N GLU A 61 11.30 0.65 -7.71
CA GLU A 61 10.09 0.50 -8.53
C GLU A 61 10.14 -0.76 -9.40
N ALA A 62 11.28 -1.00 -10.06
CA ALA A 62 11.49 -2.19 -10.88
C ALA A 62 11.47 -3.47 -10.03
N THR A 63 12.06 -3.43 -8.84
CA THR A 63 12.07 -4.55 -7.89
C THR A 63 10.66 -4.88 -7.43
N LEU A 64 9.89 -3.88 -6.97
CA LEU A 64 8.49 -4.04 -6.54
C LEU A 64 7.63 -4.62 -7.68
N THR A 65 7.80 -4.08 -8.89
CA THR A 65 7.14 -4.58 -10.10
C THR A 65 7.49 -6.05 -10.37
N SER A 66 8.78 -6.40 -10.27
CA SER A 66 9.23 -7.78 -10.46
C SER A 66 8.68 -8.73 -9.41
N ILE A 67 8.54 -8.32 -8.15
CA ILE A 67 8.00 -9.13 -7.05
C ILE A 67 6.53 -9.46 -7.32
N VAL A 68 5.75 -8.46 -7.74
CA VAL A 68 4.33 -8.64 -8.09
C VAL A 68 4.17 -9.57 -9.29
N HIS A 69 5.01 -9.42 -10.32
CA HIS A 69 4.97 -10.27 -11.51
C HIS A 69 5.51 -11.69 -11.27
N ARG A 70 6.54 -11.86 -10.44
CA ARG A 70 7.07 -13.18 -10.06
C ARG A 70 6.04 -13.96 -9.26
N ARG A 71 5.32 -13.30 -8.35
CA ARG A 71 4.26 -13.92 -7.55
C ARG A 71 3.04 -14.33 -8.38
N SER A 72 2.80 -13.70 -9.52
CA SER A 72 1.70 -14.05 -10.44
C SER A 72 2.05 -15.16 -11.44
N LEU A 73 3.31 -15.57 -11.55
CA LEU A 73 3.76 -16.63 -12.46
C LEU A 73 3.91 -18.02 -11.83
N GLY A 74 3.56 -18.21 -10.55
CA GLY A 74 3.35 -19.54 -9.96
C GLY A 74 4.40 -20.60 -10.30
N VAL A 75 5.68 -20.29 -10.08
CA VAL A 75 6.78 -21.28 -10.09
C VAL A 75 7.22 -21.53 -8.67
#